data_AF-A0A2A2GW64-F1
#
_entry.id   AF-A0A2A2GW64-F1
#
_cell.length_a   1.000
_cell.length_b   1.000
_cell.length_c   1.000
_cell.angle_alpha   90.00
_cell.angle_beta   90.00
_cell.angle_gamma   90.00
#
_symmetry.space_group_name_H-M   'P 1'
#
loop_
_entity.id
_entity.type
_entity.pdbx_description
1 polymer ?
#
loop_
_entity_poly.entity_id
_entity_poly.type
_entity_poly.pdbx_seq_one_letter_code
_entity_poly.pdbx_strand_id
1 'polypeptide(L)'
;MSKLKDKVVAFRLSQEDFAHFEEKLLLSQMTKSAFFREVFLQANVNLTVQSLPSKELGRLTFLYNKASNNLNQIAHQVNIAHLTQKVSERLYRQVNNGLIDIRQLLLSGVYDVN
;
A
#
# COMPACT_ATOMS: atom_id res chain seq x y z
N MET A 1 -37.76 -9.37 -25.96
CA MET A 1 -37.34 -7.97 -26.23
C MET A 1 -35.82 -7.89 -26.16
N SER A 2 -35.17 -7.42 -27.21
CA SER A 2 -33.70 -7.21 -27.22
C SER A 2 -33.34 -6.07 -26.26
N LYS A 3 -32.36 -6.27 -25.36
CA LYS A 3 -31.88 -5.21 -24.47
C LYS A 3 -31.20 -4.10 -25.29
N LEU A 4 -31.58 -2.84 -25.05
CA LEU A 4 -30.91 -1.68 -25.62
C LEU A 4 -29.44 -1.63 -25.18
N LYS A 5 -28.53 -1.40 -26.13
CA LYS A 5 -27.07 -1.27 -25.91
C LYS A 5 -26.67 0.20 -26.11
N ASP A 6 -26.81 1.03 -25.08
CA ASP A 6 -26.65 2.50 -25.16
C ASP A 6 -25.34 3.03 -24.55
N LYS A 7 -24.60 2.19 -23.81
CA LYS A 7 -23.31 2.55 -23.20
C LYS A 7 -22.13 1.98 -23.99
N VAL A 8 -21.10 2.80 -24.17
CA VAL A 8 -19.83 2.43 -24.80
C VAL A 8 -18.75 2.30 -23.73
N VAL A 9 -18.07 1.16 -23.70
CA VAL A 9 -16.87 0.92 -22.89
C VAL A 9 -15.70 0.76 -23.85
N ALA A 10 -14.66 1.57 -23.67
CA ALA A 10 -13.46 1.54 -24.50
C ALA A 10 -12.21 1.69 -23.62
N PHE A 11 -11.13 1.05 -24.03
CA PHE A 11 -9.82 1.16 -23.41
C PHE A 11 -8.74 1.16 -24.50
N ARG A 12 -7.58 1.73 -24.18
CA ARG A 12 -6.45 1.78 -25.11
C ARG A 12 -5.59 0.52 -24.93
N LEU A 13 -5.04 0.05 -26.03
CA LEU A 13 -4.09 -1.05 -26.09
C LEU A 13 -2.77 -0.56 -26.68
N SER A 14 -1.67 -1.18 -26.26
CA SER A 14 -0.41 -1.06 -26.99
C SER A 14 -0.54 -1.72 -28.37
N GLN A 15 0.40 -1.45 -29.28
CA GLN A 15 0.40 -2.08 -30.60
C GLN A 15 0.57 -3.61 -30.50
N GLU A 16 1.37 -4.08 -29.55
CA GLU A 16 1.60 -5.51 -29.28
C GLU A 16 0.34 -6.19 -28.75
N ASP A 17 -0.29 -5.62 -27.72
CA ASP A 17 -1.54 -6.17 -27.15
C ASP A 17 -2.68 -6.17 -28.18
N PHE A 18 -2.71 -5.17 -29.05
CA PHE A 18 -3.70 -5.09 -30.12
C PHE A 18 -3.50 -6.19 -31.17
N ALA A 19 -2.26 -6.56 -31.52
CA ALA A 19 -2.00 -7.66 -32.43
C ALA A 19 -2.51 -9.01 -31.87
N HIS A 20 -2.27 -9.27 -30.59
CA HIS A 20 -2.83 -10.45 -29.91
C HIS A 20 -4.36 -10.45 -29.86
N PHE A 21 -4.97 -9.27 -29.70
CA PHE A 21 -6.42 -9.12 -29.78
C PHE A 21 -6.94 -9.46 -31.19
N GLU A 22 -6.31 -8.95 -32.25
CA GLU A 22 -6.74 -9.20 -33.62
C GLU A 22 -6.62 -10.67 -34.02
N GLU A 23 -5.56 -11.35 -33.61
CA GLU A 23 -5.38 -12.79 -33.84
C GLU A 23 -6.52 -13.62 -33.23
N LYS A 24 -6.83 -13.38 -31.94
CA LYS A 24 -7.91 -14.08 -31.24
C LYS A 24 -9.27 -13.78 -31.84
N LEU A 25 -9.50 -12.53 -32.26
CA LEU A 25 -10.73 -12.13 -32.93
C LEU A 25 -10.91 -12.88 -34.25
N LEU A 26 -9.84 -12.96 -35.06
CA LEU A 26 -9.88 -13.63 -36.36
C LEU A 26 -10.18 -15.13 -36.20
N LEU A 27 -9.56 -15.79 -35.22
CA LEU A 27 -9.83 -17.20 -34.90
C LEU A 27 -11.27 -17.44 -34.42
N SER A 28 -11.86 -16.48 -33.69
CA SER A 28 -13.23 -16.61 -33.16
C SER A 28 -14.33 -16.47 -34.22
N GLN A 29 -14.02 -15.90 -35.39
CA GLN A 29 -15.00 -15.55 -36.44
C GLN A 29 -16.15 -14.65 -35.94
N MET A 30 -15.92 -13.88 -34.88
CA MET A 30 -16.91 -12.99 -34.30
C MET A 30 -16.68 -11.53 -34.71
N THR A 31 -17.73 -10.70 -34.58
CA THR A 31 -17.54 -9.25 -34.60
C THR A 31 -16.81 -8.79 -33.33
N LYS A 32 -16.04 -7.69 -33.42
CA LYS A 32 -15.33 -7.10 -32.27
C LYS A 32 -16.22 -6.97 -31.02
N SER A 33 -17.43 -6.46 -31.19
CA SER A 33 -18.38 -6.26 -30.10
C SER A 33 -19.02 -7.54 -29.57
N ALA A 34 -19.05 -8.63 -30.35
CA ALA A 34 -19.52 -9.93 -29.88
C ALA A 34 -18.42 -10.63 -29.08
N PHE A 35 -17.20 -10.67 -29.64
CA PHE A 35 -16.01 -11.20 -28.99
C PHE A 35 -15.74 -10.54 -27.63
N PHE A 36 -15.69 -9.20 -27.58
CA PHE A 36 -15.47 -8.49 -26.33
C PHE A 36 -16.55 -8.75 -25.30
N ARG A 37 -17.82 -8.91 -25.72
CA ARG A 37 -18.92 -9.19 -24.79
C ARG A 37 -18.81 -10.60 -24.22
N GLU A 38 -18.46 -11.56 -25.07
CA GLU A 38 -18.24 -12.94 -24.64
C GLU A 38 -17.10 -13.03 -23.64
N VAL A 39 -15.92 -12.51 -24.01
CA VAL A 39 -14.76 -12.49 -23.12
C VAL A 39 -15.04 -11.71 -21.84
N PHE A 40 -15.59 -10.50 -21.91
CA PHE A 40 -15.78 -9.67 -20.72
C PHE A 40 -16.88 -10.15 -19.78
N LEU A 41 -18.00 -10.68 -20.31
CA LEU A 41 -19.13 -11.11 -19.47
C LEU A 41 -19.02 -12.57 -19.01
N GLN A 42 -18.30 -13.42 -19.74
CA GLN A 42 -18.18 -14.84 -19.43
C GLN A 42 -16.82 -15.23 -18.85
N ALA A 43 -15.82 -14.34 -18.88
CA ALA A 43 -14.54 -14.64 -18.24
C ALA A 43 -14.72 -14.74 -16.71
N ASN A 44 -14.28 -15.88 -16.17
CA ASN A 44 -14.02 -16.02 -14.74
C ASN A 44 -12.69 -15.32 -14.43
N VAL A 45 -12.74 -14.00 -14.31
CA VAL A 45 -11.56 -13.20 -13.95
C VAL A 45 -11.49 -13.10 -12.43
N ASN A 46 -10.37 -13.53 -11.86
CA ASN A 46 -9.99 -13.12 -10.51
C ASN A 46 -9.58 -11.64 -10.59
N LEU A 47 -10.52 -10.74 -10.28
CA LEU A 47 -10.24 -9.32 -10.22
C LEU A 47 -9.32 -9.08 -9.02
N THR A 48 -8.06 -8.76 -9.28
CA THR A 48 -7.19 -8.18 -8.27
C THR A 48 -7.71 -6.78 -7.99
N VAL A 49 -8.63 -6.67 -7.02
CA VAL A 49 -9.06 -5.37 -6.50
C VAL A 49 -7.81 -4.73 -5.93
N GLN A 50 -7.31 -3.68 -6.58
CA GLN A 50 -6.34 -2.78 -5.95
C GLN A 50 -7.09 -2.07 -4.85
N SER A 51 -7.16 -2.70 -3.67
CA SER A 51 -7.68 -2.04 -2.49
C SER A 51 -6.82 -0.80 -2.25
N LEU A 52 -7.44 0.38 -2.28
CA LEU A 52 -6.82 1.59 -1.76
C LEU A 52 -6.22 1.26 -0.38
N PRO A 53 -5.01 1.75 -0.05
CA PRO A 53 -4.42 1.50 1.26
C PRO A 53 -5.47 1.84 2.32
N SER A 54 -5.73 0.89 3.24
CA SER A 54 -6.84 1.02 4.18
C SER A 54 -6.68 2.34 4.95
N LYS A 55 -7.77 3.08 5.16
CA LYS A 55 -7.73 4.30 5.99
C LYS A 55 -7.12 4.02 7.37
N GLU A 56 -7.24 2.79 7.84
CA GLU A 56 -6.65 2.27 9.07
C GLU A 56 -5.11 2.24 9.00
N LEU A 57 -4.53 1.80 7.87
CA LEU A 57 -3.08 1.81 7.66
C LEU A 57 -2.52 3.24 7.71
N GLY A 58 -3.16 4.19 7.02
CA GLY A 58 -2.75 5.60 7.06
C GLY A 58 -2.79 6.19 8.48
N ARG A 59 -3.83 5.85 9.26
CA ARG A 59 -3.94 6.26 10.67
C ARG A 59 -2.86 5.60 11.54
N LEU A 60 -2.55 4.33 11.31
CA LEU A 60 -1.51 3.61 12.05
C LEU A 60 -0.13 4.24 11.80
N THR A 61 0.24 4.48 10.54
CA THR A 61 1.49 5.15 10.18
C THR A 61 1.61 6.53 10.83
N PHE A 62 0.53 7.31 10.84
CA PHE A 62 0.52 8.61 11.53
C PHE A 62 0.80 8.49 13.04
N LEU A 63 0.16 7.54 13.72
CA LEU A 63 0.36 7.31 15.15
C LEU A 63 1.79 6.83 15.46
N TYR A 64 2.35 5.95 14.63
CA TYR A 64 3.73 5.46 14.77
C TYR A 64 4.74 6.61 14.62
N ASN A 65 4.55 7.48 13.63
CA ASN A 65 5.41 8.65 13.46
C ASN A 65 5.33 9.61 14.66
N LYS A 66 4.12 9.84 15.19
CA LYS A 66 3.93 10.68 16.39
C LYS A 66 4.62 10.08 17.61
N ALA A 67 4.52 8.76 17.80
CA ALA A 67 5.22 8.05 18.87
C ALA A 67 6.74 8.20 18.71
N SER A 68 7.29 7.96 17.52
CA SER A 68 8.74 8.10 17.26
C SER A 68 9.26 9.51 17.56
N ASN A 69 8.51 10.55 17.22
CA ASN A 69 8.89 11.93 17.52
C ASN A 69 8.92 12.21 19.03
N ASN A 70 7.93 11.72 19.77
CA ASN A 70 7.89 11.86 21.23
C ASN A 70 9.08 11.13 21.88
N LEU A 71 9.44 9.94 21.38
CA LEU A 71 10.61 9.21 21.86
C LEU A 71 11.92 9.99 21.63
N ASN A 72 12.08 10.60 20.45
CA ASN A 72 13.24 11.46 20.17
C ASN A 72 13.32 12.65 21.13
N GLN A 73 12.18 13.26 21.47
CA GLN A 73 12.14 14.36 22.44
C GLN A 73 12.55 13.89 23.85
N ILE A 74 12.07 12.74 24.29
CA ILE A 74 12.47 12.14 25.57
C ILE A 74 13.97 11.85 25.58
N ALA A 75 14.51 11.24 24.50
CA ALA A 75 15.93 10.97 24.36
C ALA A 75 16.77 12.25 24.50
N HIS A 76 16.36 13.32 23.82
CA HIS A 76 17.02 14.61 23.87
C HIS A 76 17.00 15.22 25.28
N GLN A 77 15.86 15.20 25.96
CA GLN A 77 15.73 15.72 27.34
C GLN A 77 16.59 14.94 28.33
N VAL A 78 16.60 13.61 28.21
CA VAL A 78 17.38 12.73 29.07
C VAL A 78 18.89 12.92 28.84
N ASN A 79 19.31 13.15 27.59
CA ASN A 79 20.69 13.50 27.26
C ASN A 79 21.11 14.84 27.91
N ILE A 80 20.27 15.88 27.81
CA ILE A 80 20.55 17.18 28.47
C ILE A 80 20.61 17.01 29.99
N ALA A 81 19.68 16.28 30.59
CA ALA A 81 19.66 16.02 32.02
C ALA A 81 20.94 15.30 32.48
N HIS A 82 21.47 14.39 31.65
CA HIS A 82 22.71 13.69 31.93
C HIS A 82 23.93 14.61 31.82
N LEU A 83 24.03 15.39 30.74
CA LEU A 83 25.11 16.37 30.52
C LEU A 83 25.16 17.44 31.63
N THR A 84 24.01 17.78 32.20
CA THR A 84 23.88 18.72 33.34
C THR A 84 23.97 18.05 34.71
N GLN A 85 24.37 16.76 34.76
CA GLN A 85 24.53 15.95 35.98
C GLN A 85 23.26 15.83 36.86
N LYS A 86 22.08 16.08 36.28
CA LYS A 86 20.79 15.93 36.97
C LYS A 86 20.31 14.48 37.04
N VAL A 87 20.82 13.62 36.16
CA VAL A 87 20.57 12.17 36.19
C VAL A 87 21.88 11.40 36.14
N SER A 88 21.90 10.24 36.83
CA SER A 88 23.07 9.37 36.85
C SER A 88 23.29 8.72 35.48
N GLU A 89 24.55 8.39 35.17
CA GLU A 89 24.93 7.64 33.97
C GLU A 89 24.19 6.30 33.87
N ARG A 90 23.97 5.63 35.01
CA ARG A 90 23.20 4.39 35.08
C ARG A 90 21.76 4.60 34.59
N LEU A 91 21.09 5.63 35.09
CA LEU A 91 19.71 5.94 34.69
C LEU A 91 19.65 6.37 33.22
N TYR A 92 20.60 7.19 32.78
CA TYR A 92 20.73 7.61 31.38
C TYR A 92 20.81 6.41 30.43
N ARG A 93 21.71 5.45 30.70
CA ARG A 93 21.85 4.23 29.89
C ARG A 93 20.60 3.36 29.91
N GLN A 94 19.96 3.19 31.08
CA GLN A 94 18.73 2.40 31.18
C GLN A 94 17.60 3.00 30.33
N VAL A 95 17.42 4.32 30.39
CA VAL A 95 16.40 5.00 29.58
C VAL A 95 16.75 4.91 28.09
N ASN A 96 18.01 5.13 27.71
CA ASN A 96 18.41 5.07 26.31
C ASN A 96 18.20 3.67 25.71
N ASN A 97 18.54 2.61 26.44
CA ASN A 97 18.27 1.23 26.01
C ASN A 97 16.77 1.01 25.80
N GLY A 98 15.93 1.43 26.74
CA GLY A 98 14.47 1.31 26.59
C GLY A 98 13.91 2.09 25.40
N LEU A 99 14.46 3.28 25.10
CA LEU A 99 14.05 4.06 23.93
C LEU A 99 14.47 3.38 22.61
N ILE A 100 15.65 2.75 22.57
CA ILE A 100 16.12 1.97 21.42
C ILE A 100 15.19 0.77 21.20
N ASP A 101 14.84 0.02 22.25
CA ASP A 101 13.97 -1.16 22.14
C ASP A 101 12.58 -0.78 21.58
N ILE A 102 11.97 0.28 22.11
CA ILE A 102 10.67 0.76 21.61
C ILE A 102 10.78 1.19 20.14
N ARG A 103 11.86 1.89 19.75
CA ARG A 103 12.08 2.29 18.35
C ARG A 103 12.20 1.08 17.43
N GLN A 104 12.91 0.04 17.83
CA GLN A 104 13.06 -1.18 17.03
C GLN A 104 11.72 -1.91 16.86
N LEU A 105 10.93 -2.02 17.93
CA LEU A 105 9.59 -2.61 17.86
C LEU A 105 8.67 -1.82 16.90
N LEU A 106 8.68 -0.49 16.98
CA LEU A 106 7.89 0.35 16.08
C LEU A 106 8.35 0.20 14.62
N LEU A 107 9.66 0.15 14.36
CA LEU A 107 10.20 -0.04 13.01
C LEU A 107 9.88 -1.43 12.45
N SER A 108 9.97 -2.49 13.25
CA SER A 108 9.63 -3.85 12.81
C SER A 108 8.19 -3.92 12.26
N GLY A 109 7.22 -3.34 12.98
CA GLY A 109 5.84 -3.28 12.51
C GLY A 109 5.59 -2.39 11.30
N VAL A 110 6.49 -1.45 10.98
CA VAL A 110 6.41 -0.65 9.73
C VAL A 110 7.03 -1.40 8.55
N TYR A 111 8.13 -2.12 8.76
CA TYR A 111 8.78 -2.92 7.72
C TYR A 111 7.97 -4.16 7.34
N ASP A 112 7.28 -4.79 8.28
CA ASP A 112 6.42 -5.96 7.99
C ASP A 112 5.24 -5.64 7.06
N VAL A 113 4.93 -4.35 6.87
CA VAL A 113 3.78 -3.89 6.07
C VAL A 113 4.19 -3.36 4.69
N ASN A 114 5.47 -3.08 4.45
CA ASN A 114 6.00 -2.63 3.15
C ASN A 114 6.61 -3.78 2.36
#